data_AF-A0A7X4AVQ3-F1
#
_entry.id   AF-A0A7X4AVQ3-F1
#
_cell.length_a   1.000
_cell.length_b   1.000
_cell.length_c   1.000
_cell.angle_alpha   90.00
_cell.angle_beta   90.00
_cell.angle_gamma   90.00
#
_symmetry.space_group_name_H-M   'P 1'
#
loop_
_entity.id
_entity.type
_entity.pdbx_description
1 polymer ?
#
loop_
_entity_poly.entity_id
_entity_poly.type
_entity_poly.pdbx_seq_one_letter_code
_entity_poly.pdbx_strand_id
1 'polypeptide(L)'
;MLNKRFAIGAVVVLLAVTAVAVGVLWAQDNDRNPTAIESNPYESQPWLDPRVVRQIPMSNAADKIHRLWQAGGFQSFTGMRFDNDKDELILYWKGKLPPQMSALVDELRATVPIRVVNSPYSLEELDAESRRLIMLRKINGVNIYGSGPTRDFSGIRLRIDTDDDRTDAQKIEAARQAIKSDFPLEFEVGGKLTLF
;
A
#
# COMPACT_ATOMS: atom_id res chain seq x y z
N MET A 1 -26.13 -42.86 -17.59
CA MET A 1 -26.69 -41.52 -17.89
C MET A 1 -25.55 -40.51 -17.82
N LEU A 2 -25.32 -39.85 -18.94
CA LEU A 2 -24.24 -38.92 -19.24
C LEU A 2 -24.82 -37.50 -19.14
N ASN A 3 -24.09 -36.54 -18.55
CA ASN A 3 -24.17 -35.07 -18.82
C ASN A 3 -23.05 -34.39 -17.99
N LYS A 4 -21.84 -34.14 -18.53
CA LYS A 4 -21.38 -33.03 -19.39
C LYS A 4 -21.46 -31.60 -18.77
N ARG A 5 -20.26 -31.14 -18.35
CA ARG A 5 -19.52 -29.89 -18.73
C ARG A 5 -19.66 -28.56 -17.95
N PHE A 6 -18.48 -27.91 -17.89
CA PHE A 6 -18.09 -26.49 -17.64
C PHE A 6 -17.87 -26.08 -16.17
N ALA A 7 -16.98 -25.16 -15.78
CA ALA A 7 -15.70 -24.64 -16.25
C ALA A 7 -15.18 -23.69 -15.13
N ILE A 8 -13.89 -23.35 -15.21
CA ILE A 8 -13.07 -22.44 -14.39
C ILE A 8 -13.77 -21.13 -13.97
N GLY A 9 -13.45 -20.59 -12.79
CA GLY A 9 -13.72 -19.20 -12.45
C GLY A 9 -13.00 -18.69 -11.21
N ALA A 10 -11.87 -17.99 -11.42
CA ALA A 10 -11.25 -17.12 -10.43
C ALA A 10 -12.20 -15.97 -10.06
N VAL A 11 -12.23 -15.56 -8.78
CA VAL A 11 -12.83 -14.29 -8.37
C VAL A 11 -11.74 -13.45 -7.72
N VAL A 12 -11.20 -12.56 -8.55
CA VAL A 12 -10.49 -11.34 -8.17
C VAL A 12 -11.51 -10.47 -7.44
N VAL A 13 -11.22 -10.09 -6.19
CA VAL A 13 -12.01 -9.04 -5.52
C VAL A 13 -11.56 -7.70 -6.08
N LEU A 14 -12.44 -7.19 -6.94
CA LEU A 14 -12.44 -5.87 -7.55
C LEU A 14 -12.55 -4.80 -6.45
N LEU A 15 -11.56 -3.91 -6.32
CA LEU A 15 -11.79 -2.61 -5.69
C LEU A 15 -12.51 -1.73 -6.71
N ALA A 16 -13.82 -1.62 -6.54
CA ALA A 16 -14.65 -0.69 -7.28
C ALA A 16 -14.30 0.75 -6.85
N VAL A 17 -13.58 1.48 -7.71
CA VAL A 17 -13.59 2.94 -7.68
C VAL A 17 -14.76 3.37 -8.55
N THR A 18 -15.85 3.79 -7.91
CA THR A 18 -16.97 4.45 -8.59
C THR A 18 -16.47 5.74 -9.23
N ALA A 19 -16.35 5.72 -10.55
CA ALA A 19 -16.22 6.92 -11.36
C ALA A 19 -17.53 7.71 -11.30
N VAL A 20 -17.51 8.87 -10.65
CA VAL A 20 -18.51 9.91 -10.92
C VAL A 20 -17.99 10.69 -12.12
N ALA A 21 -18.43 10.27 -13.31
CA ALA A 21 -18.33 11.06 -14.52
C ALA A 21 -19.47 12.09 -14.51
N VAL A 22 -19.15 13.37 -14.29
CA VAL A 22 -20.01 14.48 -14.71
C VAL A 22 -19.32 15.14 -15.90
N GLY A 23 -20.01 15.11 -17.03
CA GLY A 23 -19.47 15.42 -18.35
C GLY A 23 -19.08 16.88 -18.55
N VAL A 24 -18.04 17.08 -19.36
CA VAL A 24 -17.75 18.34 -20.03
C VAL A 24 -18.24 18.21 -21.47
N LEU A 25 -19.31 18.93 -21.81
CA LEU A 25 -19.72 19.22 -23.18
C LEU A 25 -19.23 20.63 -23.50
N TRP A 26 -18.56 20.78 -24.64
CA TRP A 26 -17.79 21.94 -25.07
C TRP A 26 -18.59 23.24 -25.17
N ALA A 27 -18.04 24.33 -24.60
CA ALA A 27 -18.21 25.68 -25.10
C ALA A 27 -16.91 26.45 -24.85
N GLN A 28 -16.36 26.96 -25.96
CA GLN A 28 -15.18 27.77 -26.08
C GLN A 28 -15.50 29.18 -25.53
N ASP A 29 -14.82 29.59 -24.46
CA ASP A 29 -14.64 31.01 -24.20
C ASP A 29 -13.25 31.29 -23.64
N ASN A 30 -12.65 32.31 -24.23
CA ASN A 30 -11.23 32.55 -24.32
C ASN A 30 -10.83 33.59 -23.28
N ASP A 31 -10.86 33.23 -21.99
CA ASP A 31 -10.38 34.09 -20.89
C ASP A 31 -9.99 33.24 -19.66
N ARG A 32 -8.78 32.65 -19.68
CA ARG A 32 -8.18 32.08 -18.47
C ARG A 32 -7.01 32.95 -18.01
N ASN A 33 -7.33 33.82 -17.07
CA ASN A 33 -6.40 34.48 -16.18
C ASN A 33 -5.42 33.44 -15.56
N PRO A 34 -4.09 33.59 -15.65
CA PRO A 34 -3.13 32.57 -15.21
C PRO A 34 -3.02 32.37 -13.69
N THR A 35 -3.90 32.99 -12.89
CA THR A 35 -3.80 33.03 -11.42
C THR A 35 -4.88 32.23 -10.68
N ALA A 36 -5.70 31.44 -11.38
CA ALA A 36 -6.61 30.51 -10.73
C ALA A 36 -5.82 29.34 -10.12
N ILE A 37 -5.29 29.55 -8.92
CA ILE A 37 -4.99 28.45 -8.00
C ILE A 37 -6.30 27.67 -7.90
N GLU A 38 -6.30 26.42 -8.37
CA GLU A 38 -7.44 25.52 -8.30
C GLU A 38 -7.84 25.39 -6.82
N SER A 39 -8.82 26.18 -6.41
CA SER A 39 -9.27 26.23 -5.02
C SER A 39 -9.77 24.85 -4.66
N ASN A 40 -9.22 24.27 -3.60
CA ASN A 40 -9.60 22.94 -3.16
C ASN A 40 -11.10 22.94 -2.82
N PRO A 41 -11.95 22.17 -3.54
CA PRO A 41 -13.42 22.21 -3.37
C PRO A 41 -13.89 21.75 -1.99
N TYR A 42 -12.97 21.25 -1.15
CA TYR A 42 -13.19 20.81 0.21
C TYR A 42 -12.80 21.84 1.28
N GLU A 43 -12.10 22.92 0.92
CA GLU A 43 -11.61 23.96 1.85
C GLU A 43 -12.76 24.76 2.48
N SER A 44 -13.95 24.77 1.86
CA SER A 44 -15.13 25.51 2.31
C SER A 44 -16.19 24.66 3.01
N GLN A 45 -15.91 23.40 3.39
CA GLN A 45 -16.89 22.52 4.03
C GLN A 45 -16.66 22.41 5.55
N PRO A 46 -17.46 23.09 6.39
CA PRO A 46 -17.23 23.16 7.84
C PRO A 46 -17.44 21.83 8.60
N TRP A 47 -17.98 20.79 7.96
CA TRP A 47 -18.15 19.45 8.54
C TRP A 47 -17.01 18.48 8.24
N LEU A 48 -16.05 18.85 7.39
CA LEU A 48 -14.87 18.04 7.13
C LEU A 48 -13.86 18.22 8.26
N ASP A 49 -13.38 17.12 8.83
CA ASP A 49 -12.29 17.15 9.81
C ASP A 49 -11.09 17.89 9.18
N PRO A 50 -10.56 18.95 9.81
CA PRO A 50 -9.42 19.70 9.29
C PRO A 50 -8.19 18.84 8.97
N ARG A 51 -8.07 17.66 9.58
CA ARG A 51 -7.04 16.66 9.25
C ARG A 51 -7.22 16.08 7.85
N VAL A 52 -8.46 15.84 7.42
CA VAL A 52 -8.78 15.32 6.09
C VAL A 52 -8.42 16.37 5.03
N VAL A 53 -8.77 17.64 5.26
CA VAL A 53 -8.47 18.72 4.31
C VAL A 53 -6.97 18.85 4.08
N ARG A 54 -6.16 18.75 5.14
CA ARG A 54 -4.69 18.77 5.04
C ARG A 54 -4.09 17.58 4.29
N GLN A 55 -4.76 16.44 4.27
CA GLN A 55 -4.27 15.25 3.57
C GLN A 55 -4.57 15.24 2.07
N ILE A 56 -5.47 16.11 1.58
CA ILE A 56 -5.87 16.12 0.16
C ILE A 56 -4.67 16.32 -0.78
N PRO A 57 -3.77 17.31 -0.57
CA PRO A 57 -2.60 17.47 -1.43
C PRO A 57 -1.69 16.25 -1.42
N MET A 58 -1.44 15.66 -0.24
CA MET A 58 -0.64 14.45 -0.09
C MET A 58 -1.26 13.24 -0.81
N SER A 59 -2.58 13.08 -0.72
CA SER A 59 -3.31 12.02 -1.43
C SER A 59 -3.20 12.20 -2.94
N ASN A 60 -3.40 13.43 -3.44
CA ASN A 60 -3.26 13.74 -4.86
C ASN A 60 -1.84 13.47 -5.38
N ALA A 61 -0.81 13.79 -4.58
CA ALA A 61 0.58 13.49 -4.89
C ALA A 61 0.83 11.97 -4.94
N ALA A 62 0.34 11.23 -3.96
CA ALA A 62 0.44 9.76 -3.92
C ALA A 62 -0.25 9.13 -5.14
N ASP A 63 -1.42 9.62 -5.54
CA ASP A 63 -2.14 9.14 -6.73
C ASP A 63 -1.37 9.38 -8.03
N LYS A 64 -0.73 10.55 -8.18
CA LYS A 64 0.13 10.84 -9.34
C LYS A 64 1.32 9.90 -9.39
N ILE A 65 1.99 9.66 -8.26
CA ILE A 65 3.11 8.72 -8.17
C ILE A 65 2.65 7.30 -8.50
N HIS A 66 1.52 6.85 -7.93
CA HIS A 66 0.96 5.53 -8.17
C HIS A 66 0.62 5.32 -9.65
N ARG A 67 -0.03 6.29 -10.29
CA ARG A 67 -0.36 6.23 -11.72
C ARG A 67 0.90 6.11 -12.59
N LEU A 68 1.93 6.92 -12.30
CA LEU A 68 3.18 6.84 -13.05
C LEU A 68 3.87 5.49 -12.84
N TRP A 69 3.85 4.95 -11.62
CA TRP A 69 4.38 3.62 -11.34
C TRP A 69 3.67 2.52 -12.14
N GLN A 70 2.33 2.50 -12.11
CA GLN A 70 1.51 1.54 -12.83
C GLN A 70 1.74 1.61 -14.34
N ALA A 71 1.82 2.82 -14.90
CA ALA A 71 2.06 3.02 -16.33
C ALA A 71 3.50 2.67 -16.76
N GLY A 72 4.49 2.95 -15.92
CA GLY A 72 5.90 2.75 -16.22
C GLY A 72 6.42 1.33 -15.96
N GLY A 73 5.64 0.48 -15.26
CA GLY A 73 6.04 -0.89 -14.93
C GLY A 73 7.29 -0.96 -14.05
N PHE A 74 7.52 0.03 -13.17
CA PHE A 74 8.75 0.06 -12.39
C PHE A 74 8.74 -1.02 -11.30
N GLN A 75 9.60 -2.02 -11.44
CA GLN A 75 9.74 -3.15 -10.49
C GLN A 75 10.36 -2.73 -9.15
N SER A 76 11.05 -1.59 -9.09
CA SER A 76 11.75 -1.12 -7.90
C SER A 76 10.88 -0.32 -6.92
N PHE A 77 9.60 -0.10 -7.24
CA PHE A 77 8.68 0.53 -6.30
C PHE A 77 8.47 -0.36 -5.07
N THR A 78 8.50 0.24 -3.88
CA THR A 78 8.28 -0.48 -2.62
C THR A 78 6.97 -0.10 -1.96
N GLY A 79 6.66 1.19 -1.90
CA GLY A 79 5.45 1.64 -1.22
C GLY A 79 5.45 3.12 -0.94
N MET A 80 4.33 3.60 -0.42
CA MET A 80 4.14 4.99 0.02
C MET A 80 3.48 5.02 1.38
N ARG A 81 3.77 6.07 2.15
CA ARG A 81 3.24 6.24 3.49
C ARG A 81 3.10 7.70 3.85
N PHE A 82 2.01 8.07 4.52
CA PHE A 82 1.92 9.35 5.21
C PHE A 82 2.58 9.27 6.60
N ASP A 83 3.46 10.23 6.87
CA ASP A 83 3.94 10.53 8.22
C ASP A 83 3.12 11.69 8.77
N ASN A 84 2.07 11.35 9.53
CA ASN A 84 1.13 12.32 10.07
C ASN A 84 1.79 13.29 11.07
N ASP A 85 2.90 12.90 11.70
CA ASP A 85 3.57 13.73 12.69
C ASP A 85 4.38 14.85 12.02
N LYS A 86 4.87 14.58 10.81
CA LYS A 86 5.69 15.50 10.00
C LYS A 86 4.95 16.11 8.81
N ASP A 87 3.71 15.70 8.58
CA ASP A 87 2.90 16.10 7.42
C ASP A 87 3.65 15.87 6.09
N GLU A 88 4.32 14.71 5.97
CA GLU A 88 5.10 14.34 4.79
C GLU A 88 4.63 13.03 4.16
N LEU A 89 4.76 12.95 2.83
CA LEU A 89 4.63 11.71 2.06
C LEU A 89 6.01 11.07 1.93
N ILE A 90 6.13 9.84 2.45
CA ILE A 90 7.33 9.02 2.31
C ILE A 90 7.15 8.07 1.13
N LEU A 91 8.03 8.16 0.14
CA LEU A 91 8.15 7.21 -0.96
C LEU A 91 9.30 6.24 -0.69
N TYR A 92 8.98 4.95 -0.60
CA TYR A 92 9.97 3.89 -0.48
C TYR A 92 10.29 3.31 -1.85
N TRP A 93 11.58 3.23 -2.16
CA TRP A 93 12.06 2.75 -3.45
C TRP A 93 13.33 1.93 -3.31
N LYS A 94 13.40 0.80 -4.01
CA LYS A 94 14.60 -0.03 -4.06
C LYS A 94 15.63 0.53 -5.04
N GLY A 95 16.76 0.99 -4.52
CA GLY A 95 17.84 1.53 -5.35
C GLY A 95 17.52 2.92 -5.92
N LYS A 96 18.02 3.21 -7.12
CA LYS A 96 17.92 4.56 -7.71
C LYS A 96 16.52 4.81 -8.30
N LEU A 97 15.97 6.00 -8.03
CA LEU A 97 14.75 6.46 -8.68
C LEU A 97 14.97 6.63 -10.20
N PRO A 98 14.09 6.07 -11.05
CA PRO A 98 14.11 6.31 -12.49
C PRO A 98 13.95 7.81 -12.81
N PRO A 99 14.55 8.33 -13.90
CA PRO A 99 14.52 9.75 -14.22
C PRO A 99 13.10 10.34 -14.27
N GLN A 100 12.13 9.62 -14.84
CA GLN A 100 10.73 10.04 -14.91
C GLN A 100 10.09 10.18 -13.52
N MET A 101 10.35 9.22 -12.63
CA MET A 101 9.84 9.25 -11.26
C MET A 101 10.52 10.36 -10.46
N SER A 102 11.83 10.57 -10.65
CA SER A 102 12.57 11.67 -10.02
C SER A 102 11.98 13.02 -10.42
N ALA A 103 11.77 13.24 -11.73
CA ALA A 103 11.19 14.48 -12.23
C ALA A 103 9.79 14.74 -11.66
N LEU A 104 8.92 13.72 -11.58
CA LEU A 104 7.62 13.85 -10.96
C LEU A 104 7.73 14.19 -9.46
N VAL A 105 8.60 13.49 -8.72
CA VAL A 105 8.78 13.77 -7.29
C VAL A 105 9.29 15.20 -7.07
N ASP A 106 10.20 15.68 -7.91
CA ASP A 106 10.72 17.05 -7.82
C ASP A 106 9.65 18.11 -8.15
N GLU A 107 8.77 17.85 -9.12
CA GLU A 107 7.59 18.68 -9.39
C GLU A 107 6.66 18.74 -8.17
N LEU A 108 6.31 17.58 -7.60
CA LEU A 108 5.36 17.48 -6.49
C LEU A 108 5.90 18.09 -5.19
N ARG A 109 7.22 18.10 -5.00
CA ARG A 109 7.87 18.76 -3.85
C ARG A 109 7.60 20.26 -3.76
N ALA A 110 7.19 20.91 -4.84
CA ALA A 110 6.76 22.30 -4.81
C ALA A 110 5.46 22.52 -4.03
N THR A 111 4.65 21.46 -3.83
CA THR A 111 3.33 21.55 -3.20
C THR A 111 3.18 20.66 -1.97
N VAL A 112 3.94 19.57 -1.87
CA VAL A 112 3.85 18.58 -0.78
C VAL A 112 5.25 18.18 -0.30
N PRO A 113 5.52 18.11 1.01
CA PRO A 113 6.75 17.54 1.52
C PRO A 113 6.86 16.06 1.15
N ILE A 114 7.84 15.71 0.31
CA ILE A 114 8.06 14.32 -0.13
C ILE A 114 9.48 13.89 0.19
N ARG A 115 9.58 12.85 1.03
CA ARG A 115 10.84 12.19 1.38
C ARG A 115 10.96 10.87 0.64
N VAL A 116 12.07 10.69 -0.07
CA VAL A 116 12.38 9.42 -0.74
C VAL A 116 13.33 8.64 0.15
N VAL A 117 12.96 7.40 0.48
CA VAL A 117 13.73 6.51 1.34
C VAL A 117 14.13 5.29 0.53
N ASN A 118 15.42 4.96 0.57
CA ASN A 118 15.90 3.72 -0.02
C ASN A 118 15.37 2.53 0.76
N SER A 119 14.73 1.59 0.07
CA SER A 119 14.27 0.33 0.61
C SER A 119 15.20 -0.82 0.21
N PRO A 120 15.46 -1.80 1.08
CA PRO A 120 16.19 -3.01 0.71
C PRO A 120 15.42 -3.89 -0.29
N TYR A 121 14.09 -3.83 -0.25
CA TYR A 121 13.20 -4.71 -1.03
C TYR A 121 12.19 -3.91 -1.84
N SER A 122 11.78 -4.46 -2.98
CA SER A 122 10.65 -3.97 -3.78
C SER A 122 9.33 -4.53 -3.24
N LEU A 123 8.21 -3.91 -3.63
CA LEU A 123 6.87 -4.38 -3.28
C LEU A 123 6.63 -5.79 -3.83
N GLU A 124 7.06 -6.04 -5.06
CA GLU A 124 6.91 -7.34 -5.71
C GLU A 124 7.60 -8.45 -4.91
N GLU A 125 8.83 -8.21 -4.44
CA GLU A 125 9.59 -9.14 -3.60
C GLU A 125 8.88 -9.39 -2.26
N LEU A 126 8.44 -8.32 -1.58
CA LEU A 126 7.75 -8.42 -0.29
C LEU A 126 6.40 -9.14 -0.41
N ASP A 127 5.66 -8.90 -1.49
CA ASP A 127 4.36 -9.53 -1.77
C ASP A 127 4.52 -11.00 -2.18
N ALA A 128 5.56 -11.33 -2.96
CA ALA A 128 5.86 -12.70 -3.31
C ALA A 128 6.18 -13.52 -2.06
N GLU A 129 7.04 -12.99 -1.18
CA GLU A 129 7.41 -13.67 0.06
C GLU A 129 6.24 -13.73 1.04
N SER A 130 5.46 -12.65 1.19
CA SER A 130 4.27 -12.65 2.04
C SER A 130 3.28 -13.73 1.62
N ARG A 131 3.06 -13.87 0.30
CA ARG A 131 2.20 -14.93 -0.25
C ARG A 131 2.78 -16.31 0.03
N ARG A 132 4.08 -16.52 -0.17
CA ARG A 132 4.74 -17.79 0.13
C ARG A 132 4.51 -18.19 1.59
N LEU A 133 4.72 -17.27 2.53
CA LEU A 133 4.60 -17.52 3.96
C LEU A 133 3.16 -17.80 4.41
N ILE A 134 2.18 -17.00 3.97
CA ILE A 134 0.78 -17.22 4.38
C ILE A 134 0.18 -18.50 3.78
N MET A 135 0.67 -18.96 2.62
CA MET A 135 0.23 -20.22 2.01
C MET A 135 0.63 -21.45 2.84
N LEU A 136 1.66 -21.35 3.69
CA LEU A 136 2.06 -22.46 4.55
C LEU A 136 1.01 -22.76 5.62
N ARG A 137 0.22 -21.75 6.04
CA ARG A 137 -0.86 -21.79 7.05
C ARG A 137 -0.44 -22.23 8.45
N LYS A 138 0.39 -23.27 8.58
CA LYS A 138 0.91 -23.82 9.81
C LYS A 138 2.27 -24.46 9.58
N ILE A 139 3.24 -24.19 10.46
CA ILE A 139 4.59 -24.74 10.39
C ILE A 139 5.04 -25.12 11.80
N ASN A 140 5.40 -26.38 12.03
CA ASN A 140 5.90 -26.88 13.32
C ASN A 140 5.05 -26.44 14.54
N GLY A 141 3.72 -26.47 14.40
CA GLY A 141 2.79 -26.08 15.47
C GLY A 141 2.50 -24.57 15.57
N VAL A 142 3.11 -23.74 14.74
CA VAL A 142 2.83 -22.30 14.65
C VAL A 142 1.85 -22.06 13.51
N ASN A 143 0.69 -21.51 13.82
CA ASN A 143 -0.31 -21.07 12.85
C ASN A 143 0.03 -19.67 12.32
N ILE A 144 -0.21 -19.43 11.04
CA ILE A 144 0.00 -18.14 10.36
C ILE A 144 -1.35 -17.62 9.86
N TYR A 145 -1.81 -16.51 10.42
CA TYR A 145 -3.10 -15.90 10.11
C TYR A 145 -3.00 -14.69 9.18
N GLY A 146 -1.84 -14.05 9.13
CA GLY A 146 -1.60 -12.89 8.27
C GLY A 146 -0.14 -12.77 7.89
N SER A 147 0.11 -12.23 6.71
CA SER A 147 1.44 -11.88 6.23
C SER A 147 1.35 -10.62 5.37
N GLY A 148 2.28 -9.70 5.55
CA GLY A 148 2.41 -8.51 4.71
C GLY A 148 3.69 -7.75 5.01
N PRO A 149 4.03 -6.72 4.22
CA PRO A 149 5.19 -5.88 4.48
C PRO A 149 5.18 -5.25 5.87
N THR A 150 6.36 -5.05 6.47
CA THR A 150 6.49 -4.20 7.67
C THR A 150 6.14 -2.75 7.35
N ARG A 151 5.88 -1.97 8.42
CA ARG A 151 5.47 -0.57 8.34
C ARG A 151 6.40 0.33 7.52
N ASP A 152 7.69 0.00 7.54
CA ASP A 152 8.82 0.69 6.91
C ASP A 152 9.36 -0.06 5.68
N PHE A 153 8.68 -1.14 5.26
CA PHE A 153 9.06 -2.01 4.15
C PHE A 153 10.46 -2.64 4.25
N SER A 154 11.01 -2.75 5.47
CA SER A 154 12.29 -3.41 5.72
C SER A 154 12.19 -4.94 5.83
N GLY A 155 10.99 -5.51 5.86
CA GLY A 155 10.79 -6.96 5.93
C GLY A 155 9.31 -7.37 5.87
N ILE A 156 9.01 -8.54 6.41
CA ILE A 156 7.67 -9.12 6.47
C ILE A 156 7.17 -9.18 7.92
N ARG A 157 5.95 -8.69 8.15
CA ARG A 157 5.20 -8.94 9.38
C ARG A 157 4.35 -10.20 9.22
N LEU A 158 4.47 -11.09 10.20
CA LEU A 158 3.65 -12.30 10.32
C LEU A 158 2.76 -12.21 11.56
N ARG A 159 1.46 -12.42 11.36
CA ARG A 159 0.50 -12.61 12.45
C ARG A 159 0.37 -14.10 12.73
N ILE A 160 0.70 -14.51 13.95
CA ILE A 160 0.89 -15.91 14.34
C ILE A 160 0.12 -16.28 15.61
N ASP A 161 -0.09 -17.58 15.80
CA ASP A 161 -0.47 -18.14 17.11
C ASP A 161 0.03 -19.59 17.22
N THR A 162 -0.06 -20.18 18.41
CA THR A 162 0.11 -21.63 18.62
C THR A 162 -1.17 -22.23 19.19
N ASP A 163 -1.37 -23.54 19.05
CA ASP A 163 -2.56 -24.21 19.57
C ASP A 163 -2.52 -24.45 21.10
N ASP A 164 -1.48 -23.98 21.76
CA ASP A 164 -1.23 -24.20 23.19
C ASP A 164 -1.13 -22.88 23.98
N ASP A 165 -1.15 -23.01 25.31
CA ASP A 165 -1.20 -21.89 26.25
C ASP A 165 0.17 -21.24 26.50
N ARG A 166 1.08 -21.31 25.52
CA ARG A 166 2.37 -20.61 25.58
C ARG A 166 2.16 -19.11 25.73
N THR A 167 3.10 -18.44 26.40
CA THR A 167 3.13 -16.98 26.43
C THR A 167 3.46 -16.41 25.06
N ASP A 168 3.11 -15.14 24.80
CA ASP A 168 3.41 -14.48 23.52
C ASP A 168 4.89 -14.54 23.16
N ALA A 169 5.78 -14.35 24.14
CA ALA A 169 7.23 -14.45 23.92
C ALA A 169 7.66 -15.86 23.47
N GLN A 170 7.07 -16.91 24.07
CA GLN A 170 7.33 -18.30 23.69
C GLN A 170 6.76 -18.63 22.29
N LYS A 171 5.60 -18.05 21.94
CA LYS A 171 5.00 -18.18 20.60
C LYS A 171 5.90 -17.55 19.52
N ILE A 172 6.39 -16.33 19.78
CA ILE A 172 7.32 -15.62 18.89
C ILE A 172 8.63 -16.41 18.72
N GLU A 173 9.20 -16.94 19.80
CA GLU A 173 10.44 -17.72 19.71
C GLU A 173 10.25 -19.02 18.93
N ALA A 174 9.14 -19.73 19.15
CA ALA A 174 8.80 -20.91 18.36
C ALA A 174 8.66 -20.57 16.86
N ALA A 175 8.05 -19.43 16.53
CA ALA A 175 7.93 -18.97 15.14
C ALA A 175 9.30 -18.62 14.52
N ARG A 176 10.18 -17.93 15.26
CA ARG A 176 11.54 -17.60 14.81
C ARG A 176 12.37 -18.86 14.49
N GLN A 177 12.20 -19.91 15.27
CA GLN A 177 12.90 -21.18 15.05
C GLN A 177 12.33 -21.94 13.85
N ALA A 178 11.00 -21.98 13.73
CA ALA A 178 10.29 -22.76 12.72
C ALA A 178 10.28 -22.11 11.32
N ILE A 179 10.06 -20.81 11.24
CA ILE A 179 9.80 -20.11 9.98
C ILE A 179 11.11 -19.60 9.40
N LYS A 180 11.38 -19.96 8.15
CA LYS A 180 12.57 -19.52 7.40
C LYS A 180 12.14 -18.56 6.28
N SER A 181 12.86 -17.45 6.18
CA SER A 181 12.69 -16.41 5.18
C SER A 181 14.04 -15.75 4.90
N ASP A 182 14.24 -15.31 3.67
CA ASP A 182 15.37 -14.47 3.27
C ASP A 182 15.13 -12.99 3.62
N PHE A 183 13.94 -12.66 4.14
CA PHE A 183 13.53 -11.34 4.55
C PHE A 183 13.49 -11.26 6.08
N PRO A 184 13.82 -10.10 6.68
CA PRO A 184 13.60 -9.87 8.11
C PRO A 184 12.15 -10.13 8.49
N LEU A 185 11.94 -10.86 9.59
CA LEU A 185 10.61 -11.21 10.10
C LEU A 185 10.29 -10.45 11.38
N GLU A 186 9.15 -9.76 11.37
CA GLU A 186 8.49 -9.20 12.55
C GLU A 186 7.28 -10.09 12.90
N PHE A 187 7.14 -10.47 14.17
CA PHE A 187 6.05 -11.36 14.60
C PHE A 187 5.05 -10.60 15.47
N GLU A 188 3.78 -10.80 15.19
CA GLU A 188 2.65 -10.31 15.96
C GLU A 188 1.83 -11.51 16.44
N VAL A 189 1.63 -11.65 17.75
CA VAL A 189 0.76 -12.72 18.27
C VAL A 189 -0.70 -12.28 18.14
N GLY A 190 -1.50 -13.12 17.51
CA GLY A 190 -2.93 -12.87 17.36
C GLY A 190 -3.60 -13.93 16.50
N GLY A 191 -4.80 -14.34 16.92
CA GLY A 191 -5.61 -15.33 16.21
C GLY A 191 -6.18 -14.84 14.88
N LYS A 192 -7.03 -15.68 14.29
CA LYS A 192 -7.76 -15.43 13.04
C LYS A 192 -8.50 -14.09 13.10
N LEU A 193 -8.32 -13.25 12.07
CA LEU A 193 -9.16 -12.07 11.88
C LEU A 193 -10.58 -12.52 11.55
N THR A 194 -11.49 -12.41 12.50
CA THR A 194 -12.94 -12.51 12.25
C THR A 194 -13.41 -11.13 11.80
N LEU A 195 -13.69 -10.99 10.50
CA LEU A 195 -14.46 -9.85 10.00
C LEU A 195 -15.91 -10.06 10.48
N PHE A 196 -16.42 -9.15 11.30
CA PHE A 196 -17.82 -9.07 11.70
C PHE A 196 -18.65 -8.33 10.65
#